data_AF-A0A255YQ73-F1
#
_entry.id   AF-A0A255YQ73-F1
#
_cell.length_a   1.000
_cell.length_b   1.000
_cell.length_c   1.000
_cell.angle_alpha   90.00
_cell.angle_beta   90.00
_cell.angle_gamma   90.00
#
_symmetry.space_group_name_H-M   'P 1'
#
loop_
_entity.id
_entity.type
_entity.pdbx_description
1 polymer ?
#
loop_
_entity_poly.entity_id
_entity_poly.type
_entity_poly.pdbx_seq_one_letter_code
_entity_poly.pdbx_strand_id
1 'polypeptide(L)'
;MIGGIANLLSPRKRGPRGHKPDGWCPWPLDPRFRGGGGKGLAGLLGLLLFVATPTFADAPKPLYRDPVFDGAADASLVYDPAGQQWVMFYTNRRATLADAQGVEWVHGTRIGRAVSKDGGKSWTYDGTADIRYGSGEGITYWAPNVEYIGGQWHMFLTIVPGVFKDWNASREIVHLTSRDLKVWDFAGKVDLGSDRVIDAAVHPLPGGGWRLWYKDERDGSSTHYADSQDLKTWTHGGVAVKTRGEGPQIIEWQGWYWLILDAWDGLGVYRSKDLTTWEHQPYNLLKQPGRALTDRAKGGHADVVVSGDRAFLFYFVQQGGEPEAASDPTWQRRSVIQVAELGFKDGWLTADREQPVDVRLLPP
;
A
#
# COMPACT_ATOMS: atom_id res chain seq x y z
N MET A 1 -12.86 44.65 -19.26
CA MET A 1 -11.85 45.55 -19.85
C MET A 1 -10.51 44.84 -19.70
N ILE A 2 -10.04 44.16 -20.76
CA ILE A 2 -8.94 44.58 -21.67
C ILE A 2 -7.68 44.84 -20.85
N GLY A 3 -6.55 44.13 -20.94
CA GLY A 3 -5.79 43.41 -21.98
C GLY A 3 -4.34 43.40 -21.43
N GLY A 4 -3.50 42.37 -21.54
CA GLY A 4 -3.01 41.71 -22.74
C GLY A 4 -1.75 42.42 -23.26
N ILE A 5 -0.54 41.92 -22.95
CA ILE A 5 0.66 42.10 -23.81
C ILE A 5 1.41 40.77 -23.86
N ALA A 6 1.64 40.33 -25.10
CA ALA A 6 2.36 39.14 -25.51
C ALA A 6 3.65 39.51 -26.26
N ASN A 7 4.50 38.50 -26.43
CA ASN A 7 5.46 38.26 -27.51
C ASN A 7 6.82 38.96 -27.51
N LEU A 8 7.85 38.11 -27.55
CA LEU A 8 8.94 38.20 -28.53
C LEU A 8 9.36 36.80 -28.97
N LEU A 9 9.00 36.45 -30.21
CA LEU A 9 9.58 35.38 -31.02
C LEU A 9 10.46 36.04 -32.09
N SER A 10 11.64 35.49 -32.37
CA SER A 10 12.05 35.28 -33.76
C SER A 10 13.19 34.26 -33.93
N PRO A 11 13.22 33.48 -35.04
CA PRO A 11 14.08 32.32 -35.23
C PRO A 11 15.26 32.59 -36.17
N ARG A 12 16.25 31.69 -36.20
CA ARG A 12 17.16 31.52 -37.35
C ARG A 12 17.31 30.04 -37.72
N LYS A 13 16.98 29.72 -38.97
CA LYS A 13 17.33 28.50 -39.72
C LYS A 13 18.33 28.84 -40.84
N ARG A 14 19.22 27.89 -41.14
CA ARG A 14 19.96 27.54 -42.40
C ARG A 14 21.26 26.85 -41.93
N GLY A 15 21.73 25.70 -42.38
CA GLY A 15 21.48 24.75 -43.47
C GLY A 15 22.70 23.78 -43.52
N PRO A 16 22.67 22.66 -44.27
CA PRO A 16 23.44 21.44 -43.96
C PRO A 16 24.72 21.26 -44.80
N ARG A 17 25.67 20.47 -44.28
CA ARG A 17 26.80 19.75 -44.93
C ARG A 17 27.20 18.65 -43.91
N GLY A 18 27.28 17.34 -44.16
CA GLY A 18 27.66 16.57 -45.34
C GLY A 18 29.05 15.97 -45.11
N HIS A 19 29.15 14.74 -44.56
CA HIS A 19 30.19 13.74 -44.84
C HIS A 19 30.07 12.47 -43.97
N LYS A 20 29.89 11.31 -44.63
CA LYS A 20 30.47 10.01 -44.22
C LYS A 20 31.84 9.86 -44.90
N PRO A 21 32.73 8.98 -44.40
CA PRO A 21 32.89 7.68 -45.06
C PRO A 21 33.13 6.49 -44.10
N ASP A 22 33.18 5.32 -44.73
CA ASP A 22 33.14 3.96 -44.21
C ASP A 22 34.48 3.41 -43.63
N GLY A 23 34.40 2.26 -42.95
CA GLY A 23 35.51 1.36 -42.61
C GLY A 23 35.08 0.33 -41.56
N TRP A 24 34.54 -0.85 -41.93
CA TRP A 24 35.23 -2.11 -42.24
C TRP A 24 36.38 -2.49 -41.29
N CYS A 25 36.18 -3.50 -40.42
CA CYS A 25 36.82 -4.81 -40.53
C CYS A 25 36.29 -5.82 -39.46
N PRO A 26 35.86 -7.04 -39.85
CA PRO A 26 35.47 -8.15 -38.97
C PRO A 26 36.52 -9.28 -38.95
N TRP A 27 36.66 -10.05 -37.87
CA TRP A 27 37.41 -11.33 -37.81
C TRP A 27 36.88 -12.22 -36.65
N PRO A 28 37.09 -13.56 -36.70
CA PRO A 28 35.97 -14.49 -36.85
C PRO A 28 35.85 -15.56 -35.75
N LEU A 29 34.80 -16.37 -35.90
CA LEU A 29 34.54 -17.68 -35.29
C LEU A 29 35.66 -18.71 -35.55
N ASP A 30 35.98 -19.54 -34.56
CA ASP A 30 36.48 -20.92 -34.75
C ASP A 30 35.74 -21.85 -33.76
N PRO A 31 34.90 -22.79 -34.25
CA PRO A 31 34.33 -23.86 -33.44
C PRO A 31 34.94 -25.19 -33.85
N ARG A 32 35.79 -25.77 -33.01
CA ARG A 32 36.25 -27.16 -33.19
C ARG A 32 36.42 -27.85 -31.84
N PHE A 33 35.42 -28.63 -31.42
CA PHE A 33 35.70 -29.87 -30.70
C PHE A 33 34.78 -30.99 -31.17
N ARG A 34 35.46 -32.08 -31.58
CA ARG A 34 34.93 -33.28 -32.20
C ARG A 34 34.23 -34.15 -31.16
N GLY A 35 33.10 -34.71 -31.54
CA GLY A 35 32.50 -35.86 -30.87
C GLY A 35 33.33 -37.13 -31.11
N GLY A 36 33.45 -37.94 -30.05
CA GLY A 36 33.99 -39.29 -30.07
C GLY A 36 33.41 -40.05 -28.89
N GLY A 37 32.46 -40.94 -29.16
CA GLY A 37 31.86 -41.81 -28.15
C GLY A 37 32.76 -43.00 -27.80
N GLY A 38 32.53 -43.62 -26.64
CA GLY A 38 33.15 -44.91 -26.34
C GLY A 38 33.25 -45.28 -24.86
N LYS A 39 32.12 -45.74 -24.30
CA LYS A 39 31.95 -46.87 -23.35
C LYS A 39 32.87 -46.98 -22.12
N GLY A 40 32.22 -46.91 -20.94
CA GLY A 40 32.26 -48.00 -19.97
C GLY A 40 33.19 -47.85 -18.77
N LEU A 41 32.70 -47.23 -17.71
CA LEU A 41 33.21 -47.47 -16.36
C LEU A 41 32.02 -47.67 -15.42
N ALA A 42 31.96 -48.85 -14.80
CA ALA A 42 31.01 -49.18 -13.76
C ALA A 42 31.29 -48.30 -12.53
N GLY A 43 30.35 -47.42 -12.21
CA GLY A 43 30.39 -46.57 -11.01
C GLY A 43 29.22 -46.92 -10.10
N LEU A 44 29.54 -47.27 -8.85
CA LEU A 44 28.61 -47.42 -7.74
C LEU A 44 27.55 -46.30 -7.75
N LEU A 45 26.28 -46.69 -7.85
CA LEU A 45 25.15 -45.76 -7.73
C LEU A 45 24.99 -45.39 -6.25
N GLY A 46 25.74 -44.39 -5.80
CA GLY A 46 25.45 -43.69 -4.56
C GLY A 46 24.12 -42.95 -4.73
N LEU A 47 23.08 -43.39 -4.04
CA LEU A 47 21.80 -42.70 -3.97
C LEU A 47 22.01 -41.38 -3.21
N LEU A 48 22.43 -40.34 -3.92
CA LEU A 48 22.36 -38.96 -3.45
C LEU A 48 20.88 -38.60 -3.34
N LEU A 49 20.33 -38.74 -2.14
CA LEU A 49 19.11 -38.06 -1.75
C LEU A 49 19.37 -36.55 -1.88
N PHE A 50 18.98 -35.98 -3.02
CA PHE A 50 18.76 -34.56 -3.12
C PHE A 50 17.61 -34.24 -2.17
N VAL A 51 17.94 -33.84 -0.94
CA VAL A 51 17.02 -33.05 -0.14
C VAL A 51 16.85 -31.76 -0.93
N ALA A 52 15.75 -31.67 -1.68
CA ALA A 52 15.35 -30.42 -2.28
C ALA A 52 15.11 -29.46 -1.12
N THR A 53 16.09 -28.59 -0.84
CA THR A 53 15.83 -27.40 -0.05
C THR A 53 14.71 -26.67 -0.78
N PRO A 54 13.52 -26.46 -0.18
CA PRO A 54 12.47 -25.72 -0.84
C PRO A 54 13.09 -24.38 -1.29
N THR A 55 13.12 -24.17 -2.61
CA THR A 55 13.50 -22.88 -3.16
C THR A 55 12.38 -21.93 -2.77
N PHE A 56 12.57 -21.20 -1.69
CA PHE A 56 11.63 -20.19 -1.24
C PHE A 56 11.57 -19.11 -2.33
N ALA A 57 10.45 -19.04 -3.05
CA ALA A 57 10.25 -18.00 -4.05
C ALA A 57 10.03 -16.66 -3.34
N ASP A 58 10.62 -15.60 -3.90
CA ASP A 58 10.39 -14.21 -3.51
C ASP A 58 8.92 -13.83 -3.76
N ALA A 59 8.42 -12.86 -3.01
CA ALA A 59 7.10 -12.29 -3.23
C ALA A 59 6.98 -11.72 -4.66
N PRO A 60 5.85 -11.97 -5.35
CA PRO A 60 5.63 -11.47 -6.69
C PRO A 60 5.53 -9.94 -6.69
N LYS A 61 5.82 -9.33 -7.84
CA LYS A 61 5.59 -7.91 -8.12
C LYS A 61 4.68 -7.80 -9.35
N PRO A 62 3.39 -7.46 -9.18
CA PRO A 62 2.75 -7.02 -7.94
C PRO A 62 2.52 -8.17 -6.95
N LEU A 63 2.44 -7.82 -5.66
CA LEU A 63 2.06 -8.78 -4.61
C LEU A 63 0.60 -9.19 -4.77
N TYR A 64 -0.26 -8.20 -5.03
CA TYR A 64 -1.69 -8.42 -5.22
C TYR A 64 -2.28 -7.40 -6.20
N ARG A 65 -3.13 -7.91 -7.11
CA ARG A 65 -3.95 -7.14 -8.04
C ARG A 65 -5.39 -7.60 -7.88
N ASP A 66 -6.30 -6.66 -7.61
CA ASP A 66 -7.71 -6.97 -7.44
C ASP A 66 -8.32 -7.47 -8.76
N PRO A 67 -8.95 -8.65 -8.79
CA PRO A 67 -9.47 -9.21 -10.04
C PRO A 67 -10.83 -8.64 -10.48
N VAL A 68 -11.48 -7.81 -9.65
CA VAL A 68 -12.85 -7.33 -9.91
C VAL A 68 -12.84 -5.94 -10.55
N PHE A 69 -12.10 -5.02 -9.96
CA PHE A 69 -12.09 -3.60 -10.30
C PHE A 69 -10.68 -3.06 -10.57
N ASP A 70 -9.62 -3.85 -10.34
CA ASP A 70 -8.21 -3.52 -10.63
C ASP A 70 -7.71 -2.26 -9.92
N GLY A 71 -8.27 -1.96 -8.75
CA GLY A 71 -7.99 -0.75 -7.96
C GLY A 71 -7.78 -1.04 -6.48
N ALA A 72 -6.92 -2.02 -6.15
CA ALA A 72 -6.58 -2.33 -4.76
C ALA A 72 -5.72 -1.21 -4.14
N ALA A 73 -6.14 -0.68 -3.01
CA ALA A 73 -5.42 0.37 -2.29
C ALA A 73 -5.65 0.29 -0.76
N ASP A 74 -4.84 1.03 0.00
CA ASP A 74 -5.04 1.28 1.44
C ASP A 74 -5.30 -0.02 2.23
N ALA A 75 -4.36 -0.98 2.11
CA ALA A 75 -4.52 -2.31 2.69
C ALA A 75 -4.35 -2.29 4.21
N SER A 76 -4.99 -3.22 4.92
CA SER A 76 -4.74 -3.58 6.33
C SER A 76 -4.72 -5.10 6.46
N LEU A 77 -3.65 -5.63 7.06
CA LEU A 77 -3.33 -7.05 7.11
C LEU A 77 -3.41 -7.56 8.55
N VAL A 78 -4.17 -8.64 8.76
CA VAL A 78 -4.29 -9.32 10.05
C VAL A 78 -4.25 -10.83 9.89
N TYR A 79 -3.86 -11.53 10.94
CA TYR A 79 -3.90 -12.99 10.96
C TYR A 79 -5.25 -13.49 11.47
N ASP A 80 -5.92 -14.34 10.68
CA ASP A 80 -7.13 -15.07 11.06
C ASP A 80 -6.73 -16.40 11.73
N PRO A 81 -6.83 -16.51 13.07
CA PRO A 81 -6.45 -17.73 13.78
C PRO A 81 -7.40 -18.90 13.48
N ALA A 82 -8.68 -18.64 13.17
CA ALA A 82 -9.64 -19.69 12.86
C ALA A 82 -9.41 -20.27 11.46
N GLY A 83 -9.08 -19.41 10.49
CA GLY A 83 -8.72 -19.80 9.13
C GLY A 83 -7.26 -20.23 8.95
N GLN A 84 -6.41 -20.04 9.97
CA GLN A 84 -4.96 -20.23 9.93
C GLN A 84 -4.31 -19.58 8.70
N GLN A 85 -4.69 -18.33 8.45
CA GLN A 85 -4.32 -17.60 7.24
C GLN A 85 -4.21 -16.11 7.52
N TRP A 86 -3.42 -15.42 6.70
CA TRP A 86 -3.43 -13.96 6.68
C TRP A 86 -4.61 -13.46 5.85
N VAL A 87 -5.19 -12.35 6.28
CA VAL A 87 -6.30 -11.66 5.61
C VAL A 87 -5.87 -10.22 5.35
N MET A 88 -6.01 -9.79 4.11
CA MET A 88 -5.83 -8.41 3.68
C MET A 88 -7.22 -7.83 3.41
N PHE A 89 -7.54 -6.75 4.13
CA PHE A 89 -8.65 -5.86 3.81
C PHE A 89 -8.09 -4.70 2.99
N TYR A 90 -8.78 -4.27 1.93
CA TYR A 90 -8.30 -3.16 1.12
C TYR A 90 -9.44 -2.29 0.60
N THR A 91 -9.19 -0.99 0.46
CA THR A 91 -10.04 -0.12 -0.37
C THR A 91 -10.06 -0.68 -1.78
N ASN A 92 -11.25 -0.94 -2.31
CA ASN A 92 -11.39 -1.26 -3.72
C ASN A 92 -11.82 -0.02 -4.50
N ARG A 93 -11.21 0.27 -5.65
CA ARG A 93 -11.55 1.40 -6.53
C ARG A 93 -11.97 0.83 -7.88
N ARG A 94 -13.07 1.32 -8.44
CA ARG A 94 -13.63 0.92 -9.75
C ARG A 94 -12.76 1.45 -10.90
N ALA A 95 -11.50 1.04 -10.97
CA ALA A 95 -10.54 1.59 -11.94
C ALA A 95 -10.98 1.37 -13.39
N THR A 96 -11.73 0.29 -13.64
CA THR A 96 -12.31 -0.08 -14.94
C THR A 96 -13.68 0.57 -15.22
N LEU A 97 -14.15 1.50 -14.38
CA LEU A 97 -15.42 2.19 -14.59
C LEU A 97 -15.39 3.04 -15.88
N ALA A 98 -16.22 2.64 -16.84
CA ALA A 98 -16.46 3.39 -18.06
C ALA A 98 -17.14 4.74 -17.75
N ASP A 99 -16.86 5.74 -18.58
CA ASP A 99 -17.58 7.02 -18.61
C ASP A 99 -17.61 7.83 -17.29
N ALA A 100 -16.71 7.53 -16.34
CA ALA A 100 -16.53 8.35 -15.14
C ALA A 100 -16.13 9.79 -15.52
N GLN A 101 -16.85 10.79 -14.99
CA GLN A 101 -16.66 12.21 -15.35
C GLN A 101 -15.73 12.96 -14.39
N GLY A 102 -15.29 12.31 -13.32
CA GLY A 102 -14.37 12.81 -12.31
C GLY A 102 -13.88 11.67 -11.42
N VAL A 103 -14.12 11.76 -10.11
CA VAL A 103 -13.62 10.79 -9.12
C VAL A 103 -14.64 9.71 -8.75
N GLU A 104 -15.68 9.49 -9.54
CA GLU A 104 -16.69 8.46 -9.25
C GLU A 104 -16.06 7.06 -9.14
N TRP A 105 -14.97 6.82 -9.86
CA TRP A 105 -14.24 5.55 -9.87
C TRP A 105 -13.61 5.19 -8.52
N VAL A 106 -13.37 6.15 -7.61
CA VAL A 106 -12.89 5.85 -6.24
C VAL A 106 -14.03 5.60 -5.24
N HIS A 107 -15.29 5.78 -5.66
CA HIS A 107 -16.47 5.64 -4.82
C HIS A 107 -17.27 4.37 -5.11
N GLY A 108 -18.25 4.05 -4.26
CA GLY A 108 -19.30 3.05 -4.50
C GLY A 108 -18.84 1.60 -4.35
N THR A 109 -17.84 1.35 -3.52
CA THR A 109 -17.21 0.04 -3.36
C THR A 109 -17.15 -0.35 -1.89
N ARG A 110 -17.34 -1.65 -1.64
CA ARG A 110 -17.08 -2.29 -0.35
C ARG A 110 -15.59 -2.55 -0.17
N ILE A 111 -15.18 -2.86 1.06
CA ILE A 111 -13.84 -3.34 1.38
C ILE A 111 -13.62 -4.73 0.78
N GLY A 112 -12.63 -4.84 -0.10
CA GLY A 112 -12.19 -6.10 -0.68
C GLY A 112 -11.44 -6.94 0.34
N ARG A 113 -11.46 -8.26 0.17
CA ARG A 113 -10.74 -9.23 1.00
C ARG A 113 -9.88 -10.11 0.13
N ALA A 114 -8.65 -10.34 0.56
CA ALA A 114 -7.75 -11.35 0.00
C ALA A 114 -7.11 -12.16 1.14
N VAL A 115 -6.77 -13.42 0.89
CA VAL A 115 -6.20 -14.31 1.90
C VAL A 115 -4.89 -14.94 1.43
N SER A 116 -4.00 -15.20 2.39
CA SER A 116 -2.73 -15.88 2.16
C SER A 116 -2.52 -17.00 3.17
N LYS A 117 -2.20 -18.20 2.67
CA LYS A 117 -1.93 -19.41 3.49
C LYS A 117 -0.44 -19.78 3.53
N ASP A 118 0.40 -19.01 2.85
CA ASP A 118 1.84 -19.27 2.69
C ASP A 118 2.71 -18.20 3.33
N GLY A 119 2.18 -17.54 4.38
CA GLY A 119 2.89 -16.52 5.14
C GLY A 119 3.01 -15.19 4.40
N GLY A 120 2.02 -14.81 3.58
CA GLY A 120 1.96 -13.54 2.88
C GLY A 120 2.66 -13.51 1.52
N LYS A 121 3.08 -14.66 0.98
CA LYS A 121 3.81 -14.73 -0.30
C LYS A 121 2.88 -14.64 -1.50
N SER A 122 1.73 -15.31 -1.43
CA SER A 122 0.69 -15.23 -2.45
C SER A 122 -0.66 -14.91 -1.83
N TRP A 123 -1.47 -14.18 -2.57
CA TRP A 123 -2.76 -13.67 -2.12
C TRP A 123 -3.85 -14.06 -3.11
N THR A 124 -4.95 -14.59 -2.58
CA THR A 124 -6.12 -15.02 -3.35
C THR A 124 -7.33 -14.20 -2.94
N TYR A 125 -8.09 -13.70 -3.90
CA TYR A 125 -9.33 -12.96 -3.65
C TYR A 125 -10.34 -13.79 -2.85
N ASP A 126 -10.90 -13.22 -1.79
CA ASP A 126 -11.86 -13.83 -0.86
C ASP A 126 -13.15 -12.99 -0.73
N GLY A 127 -13.50 -12.28 -1.81
CA GLY A 127 -14.74 -11.50 -1.86
C GLY A 127 -14.61 -10.12 -1.24
N THR A 128 -15.69 -9.68 -0.56
CA THR A 128 -15.75 -8.40 0.15
C THR A 128 -16.20 -8.62 1.59
N ALA A 129 -15.85 -7.71 2.48
CA ALA A 129 -16.34 -7.74 3.86
C ALA A 129 -17.85 -7.47 3.91
N ASP A 130 -18.59 -8.27 4.68
CA ASP A 130 -20.00 -8.04 4.95
C ASP A 130 -20.15 -6.99 6.05
N ILE A 131 -20.09 -5.72 5.65
CA ILE A 131 -20.24 -4.57 6.56
C ILE A 131 -21.71 -4.17 6.64
N ARG A 132 -22.25 -4.20 7.85
CA ARG A 132 -23.63 -3.83 8.18
C ARG A 132 -23.68 -2.37 8.63
N TYR A 133 -23.45 -1.47 7.68
CA TYR A 133 -23.49 -0.03 7.88
C TYR A 133 -24.53 0.64 6.97
N GLY A 134 -25.57 1.21 7.58
CA GLY A 134 -26.62 1.94 6.88
C GLY A 134 -27.40 1.10 5.85
N SER A 135 -28.38 1.71 5.20
CA SER A 135 -29.14 1.13 4.07
C SER A 135 -29.05 1.97 2.81
N GLY A 136 -28.14 2.96 2.78
CA GLY A 136 -27.94 3.84 1.64
C GLY A 136 -27.31 3.08 0.48
N GLU A 137 -27.86 3.26 -0.72
CA GLU A 137 -27.22 2.77 -1.94
C GLU A 137 -25.94 3.56 -2.24
N GLY A 138 -24.91 2.90 -2.74
CA GLY A 138 -23.69 3.56 -3.20
C GLY A 138 -22.77 4.10 -2.11
N ILE A 139 -22.94 3.69 -0.84
CA ILE A 139 -21.99 3.99 0.23
C ILE A 139 -20.59 3.52 -0.19
N THR A 140 -19.61 4.38 0.05
CA THR A 140 -18.20 4.07 -0.20
C THR A 140 -17.49 3.78 1.10
N TYR A 141 -16.65 2.74 1.07
CA TYR A 141 -15.84 2.30 2.21
C TYR A 141 -14.35 2.45 1.86
N TRP A 142 -13.59 3.17 2.69
CA TRP A 142 -12.18 3.48 2.46
C TRP A 142 -11.30 3.19 3.67
N ALA A 143 -10.06 2.80 3.40
CA ALA A 143 -8.94 2.73 4.34
C ALA A 143 -9.31 2.03 5.66
N PRO A 144 -9.55 0.71 5.63
CA PRO A 144 -9.77 -0.06 6.84
C PRO A 144 -8.50 -0.07 7.71
N ASN A 145 -8.63 0.17 9.01
CA ASN A 145 -7.65 -0.25 10.01
C ASN A 145 -8.29 -1.33 10.88
N VAL A 146 -7.70 -2.52 10.90
CA VAL A 146 -8.25 -3.70 11.58
C VAL A 146 -7.35 -4.13 12.73
N GLU A 147 -7.93 -4.20 13.93
CA GLU A 147 -7.21 -4.51 15.17
C GLU A 147 -7.90 -5.64 15.95
N TYR A 148 -7.11 -6.50 16.62
CA TYR A 148 -7.63 -7.46 17.59
C TYR A 148 -7.46 -6.94 19.00
N ILE A 149 -8.56 -6.56 19.65
CA ILE A 149 -8.54 -5.90 20.96
C ILE A 149 -9.55 -6.59 21.87
N GLY A 150 -9.10 -6.99 23.07
CA GLY A 150 -10.01 -7.51 24.10
C GLY A 150 -10.80 -8.77 23.69
N GLY A 151 -10.25 -9.61 22.81
CA GLY A 151 -10.90 -10.84 22.36
C GLY A 151 -11.84 -10.68 21.15
N GLN A 152 -11.86 -9.51 20.51
CA GLN A 152 -12.79 -9.12 19.46
C GLN A 152 -12.03 -8.42 18.33
N TRP A 153 -12.47 -8.57 17.07
CA TRP A 153 -11.94 -7.74 15.98
C TRP A 153 -12.67 -6.40 15.92
N HIS A 154 -11.91 -5.35 15.71
CA HIS A 154 -12.35 -3.97 15.54
C HIS A 154 -11.89 -3.48 14.17
N MET A 155 -12.74 -2.76 13.46
CA MET A 155 -12.35 -2.04 12.25
C MET A 155 -12.76 -0.58 12.38
N PHE A 156 -11.81 0.31 12.15
CA PHE A 156 -12.04 1.74 12.02
C PHE A 156 -11.99 2.07 10.54
N LEU A 157 -13.07 2.65 10.03
CA LEU A 157 -13.32 2.70 8.59
C LEU A 157 -13.86 4.04 8.16
N THR A 158 -13.34 4.57 7.06
CA THR A 158 -13.85 5.80 6.47
C THR A 158 -15.09 5.49 5.63
N ILE A 159 -16.15 6.28 5.86
CA ILE A 159 -17.40 6.22 5.10
C ILE A 159 -17.61 7.51 4.33
N VAL A 160 -17.89 7.37 3.03
CA VAL A 160 -18.43 8.44 2.18
C VAL A 160 -19.88 8.09 1.82
N PRO A 161 -20.85 9.00 2.00
CA PRO A 161 -22.28 8.69 1.91
C PRO A 161 -22.79 8.65 0.46
N GLY A 162 -22.02 8.10 -0.48
CA GLY A 162 -22.42 8.00 -1.88
C GLY A 162 -21.28 7.97 -2.88
N VAL A 163 -21.64 8.22 -4.14
CA VAL A 163 -20.74 8.35 -5.29
C VAL A 163 -20.76 9.79 -5.78
N PHE A 164 -19.59 10.42 -5.79
CA PHE A 164 -19.43 11.83 -6.15
C PHE A 164 -18.44 11.99 -7.31
N LYS A 165 -18.63 13.07 -8.09
CA LYS A 165 -17.76 13.43 -9.22
C LYS A 165 -16.53 14.22 -8.81
N ASP A 166 -16.58 14.84 -7.64
CA ASP A 166 -15.48 15.59 -7.04
C ASP A 166 -15.31 15.21 -5.55
N TRP A 167 -14.33 15.82 -4.89
CA TRP A 167 -14.00 15.55 -3.48
C TRP A 167 -14.87 16.34 -2.49
N ASN A 168 -15.89 17.07 -2.96
CA ASN A 168 -16.71 17.97 -2.14
C ASN A 168 -17.88 17.26 -1.45
N ALA A 169 -17.59 16.12 -0.81
CA ALA A 169 -18.53 15.36 0.00
C ALA A 169 -18.06 15.29 1.46
N SER A 170 -18.99 15.07 2.38
CA SER A 170 -18.65 14.72 3.76
C SER A 170 -18.10 13.30 3.83
N ARG A 171 -17.33 13.02 4.87
CA ARG A 171 -16.90 11.68 5.22
C ARG A 171 -16.58 11.61 6.70
N GLU A 172 -16.78 10.43 7.25
CA GLU A 172 -16.67 10.18 8.68
C GLU A 172 -15.97 8.85 8.93
N ILE A 173 -15.41 8.69 10.13
CA ILE A 173 -14.86 7.42 10.58
C ILE A 173 -15.92 6.71 11.44
N VAL A 174 -16.12 5.43 11.15
CA VAL A 174 -17.00 4.54 11.92
C VAL A 174 -16.21 3.44 12.58
N HIS A 175 -16.73 2.94 13.70
CA HIS A 175 -16.24 1.77 14.39
C HIS A 175 -17.15 0.58 14.10
N LEU A 176 -16.54 -0.53 13.68
CA LEU A 176 -17.17 -1.80 13.40
C LEU A 176 -16.54 -2.90 14.27
N THR A 177 -17.30 -3.96 14.55
CA THR A 177 -16.78 -5.14 15.27
C THR A 177 -17.10 -6.44 14.53
N SER A 178 -16.21 -7.43 14.59
CA SER A 178 -16.40 -8.75 13.96
C SER A 178 -15.82 -9.90 14.78
N ARG A 179 -16.53 -11.03 14.85
CA ARG A 179 -16.03 -12.23 15.52
C ARG A 179 -15.23 -13.15 14.59
N ASP A 180 -15.35 -12.96 13.28
CA ASP A 180 -14.91 -13.93 12.27
C ASP A 180 -14.18 -13.30 11.07
N LEU A 181 -13.89 -11.99 11.12
CA LEU A 181 -13.26 -11.20 10.06
C LEU A 181 -14.07 -11.14 8.74
N LYS A 182 -15.30 -11.65 8.72
CA LYS A 182 -16.16 -11.70 7.53
C LYS A 182 -17.34 -10.77 7.68
N VAL A 183 -18.05 -10.88 8.80
CA VAL A 183 -19.25 -10.10 9.11
C VAL A 183 -18.91 -9.02 10.13
N TRP A 184 -19.22 -7.77 9.80
CA TRP A 184 -18.87 -6.59 10.58
C TRP A 184 -20.13 -5.84 10.98
N ASP A 185 -20.40 -5.79 12.28
CA ASP A 185 -21.53 -5.06 12.85
C ASP A 185 -21.10 -3.64 13.21
N PHE A 186 -21.96 -2.67 12.88
CA PHE A 186 -21.74 -1.27 13.23
C PHE A 186 -21.82 -1.06 14.75
N ALA A 187 -20.73 -0.52 15.32
CA ALA A 187 -20.60 -0.29 16.77
C ALA A 187 -20.80 1.19 17.15
N GLY A 188 -20.54 2.12 16.24
CA GLY A 188 -20.76 3.55 16.46
C GLY A 188 -20.00 4.44 15.49
N LYS A 189 -20.31 5.73 15.49
CA LYS A 189 -19.49 6.74 14.84
C LYS A 189 -18.36 7.16 15.77
N VAL A 190 -17.20 7.47 15.20
CA VAL A 190 -16.11 8.11 15.94
C VAL A 190 -16.30 9.61 15.82
N ASP A 191 -16.85 10.24 16.87
CA ASP A 191 -17.03 11.70 16.87
C ASP A 191 -15.66 12.38 17.04
N LEU A 192 -15.19 12.95 15.93
CA LEU A 192 -13.92 13.66 15.81
C LEU A 192 -14.16 15.14 15.47
N GLY A 193 -15.40 15.64 15.63
CA GLY A 193 -15.80 17.05 15.52
C GLY A 193 -15.45 17.74 14.19
N SER A 194 -15.20 16.96 13.15
CA SER A 194 -14.98 17.41 11.77
C SER A 194 -15.72 16.47 10.82
N ASP A 195 -16.31 17.03 9.76
CA ASP A 195 -17.14 16.34 8.76
C ASP A 195 -16.33 15.78 7.57
N ARG A 196 -15.00 15.80 7.72
CA ARG A 196 -14.04 15.54 6.65
C ARG A 196 -12.79 14.82 7.17
N VAL A 197 -13.03 13.87 8.07
CA VAL A 197 -12.00 13.02 8.67
C VAL A 197 -11.94 11.67 7.98
N ILE A 198 -10.72 11.16 7.76
CA ILE A 198 -10.47 9.87 7.10
C ILE A 198 -9.25 9.16 7.70
N ASP A 199 -9.09 7.91 7.29
CA ASP A 199 -7.88 7.10 7.44
C ASP A 199 -7.45 6.97 8.90
N ALA A 200 -8.23 6.19 9.66
CA ALA A 200 -7.93 5.92 11.06
C ALA A 200 -6.77 4.92 11.18
N ALA A 201 -5.92 5.10 12.18
CA ALA A 201 -5.09 4.05 12.76
C ALA A 201 -5.22 4.05 14.28
N VAL A 202 -5.37 2.88 14.90
CA VAL A 202 -5.56 2.75 16.35
C VAL A 202 -4.42 1.98 16.97
N HIS A 203 -3.90 2.49 18.10
CA HIS A 203 -2.85 1.82 18.85
C HIS A 203 -3.09 1.94 20.36
N PRO A 204 -2.79 0.91 21.16
CA PRO A 204 -2.85 1.00 22.63
C PRO A 204 -1.85 2.04 23.17
N LEU A 205 -2.24 2.74 24.23
CA LEU A 205 -1.35 3.66 24.95
C LEU A 205 -0.60 2.93 26.08
N PRO A 206 0.67 3.27 26.37
CA PRO A 206 1.42 2.70 27.49
C PRO A 206 0.75 2.87 28.86
N GLY A 207 -0.04 3.94 29.03
CA GLY A 207 -0.80 4.23 30.25
C GLY A 207 -2.18 3.55 30.33
N GLY A 208 -2.53 2.72 29.35
CA GLY A 208 -3.87 2.17 29.21
C GLY A 208 -4.78 3.01 28.32
N GLY A 209 -5.82 2.36 27.78
CA GLY A 209 -6.66 2.93 26.73
C GLY A 209 -5.98 2.88 25.36
N TRP A 210 -6.55 3.63 24.42
CA TRP A 210 -6.16 3.64 23.02
C TRP A 210 -6.12 5.05 22.47
N ARG A 211 -5.28 5.26 21.47
CA ARG A 211 -5.25 6.47 20.65
C ARG A 211 -5.58 6.12 19.21
N LEU A 212 -6.38 6.96 18.59
CA LEU A 212 -6.72 6.94 17.17
C LEU A 212 -6.04 8.12 16.50
N TRP A 213 -5.27 7.88 15.44
CA TRP A 213 -4.72 8.90 14.55
C TRP A 213 -5.54 8.95 13.29
N TYR A 214 -5.75 10.14 12.74
CA TYR A 214 -6.58 10.34 11.55
C TYR A 214 -6.18 11.60 10.81
N LYS A 215 -6.53 11.68 9.52
CA LYS A 215 -6.41 12.92 8.75
C LYS A 215 -7.63 13.79 8.99
N ASP A 216 -7.43 15.09 9.23
CA ASP A 216 -8.51 16.08 9.19
C ASP A 216 -8.31 17.04 8.01
N GLU A 217 -9.16 16.94 6.98
CA GLU A 217 -9.04 17.83 5.82
C GLU A 217 -9.51 19.27 6.09
N ARG A 218 -10.29 19.51 7.17
CA ARG A 218 -10.64 20.89 7.57
C ARG A 218 -9.46 21.61 8.20
N ASP A 219 -8.51 20.89 8.78
CA ASP A 219 -7.31 21.45 9.41
C ASP A 219 -6.02 21.10 8.63
N GLY A 220 -6.01 21.50 7.36
CA GLY A 220 -4.83 21.44 6.51
C GLY A 220 -4.44 20.04 6.04
N SER A 221 -5.29 19.02 6.26
CA SER A 221 -4.94 17.59 6.05
C SER A 221 -3.72 17.17 6.87
N SER A 222 -3.65 17.66 8.10
CA SER A 222 -2.68 17.21 9.11
C SER A 222 -3.14 15.89 9.72
N THR A 223 -2.22 15.17 10.38
CA THR A 223 -2.61 14.02 11.20
C THR A 223 -2.94 14.49 12.61
N HIS A 224 -4.19 14.28 13.01
CA HIS A 224 -4.72 14.53 14.35
C HIS A 224 -4.74 13.24 15.17
N TYR A 225 -5.05 13.36 16.45
CA TYR A 225 -5.34 12.21 17.29
C TYR A 225 -6.50 12.44 18.26
N ALA A 226 -7.11 11.35 18.71
CA ALA A 226 -8.09 11.31 19.79
C ALA A 226 -7.85 10.08 20.68
N ASP A 227 -8.15 10.20 21.96
CA ASP A 227 -7.91 9.15 22.96
C ASP A 227 -9.23 8.54 23.47
N SER A 228 -9.23 7.25 23.75
CA SER A 228 -10.39 6.52 24.29
C SER A 228 -9.98 5.50 25.35
N GLN A 229 -10.84 5.33 26.36
CA GLN A 229 -10.69 4.30 27.39
C GLN A 229 -11.55 3.06 27.14
N ASP A 230 -12.43 3.09 26.13
CA ASP A 230 -13.42 2.03 25.87
C ASP A 230 -13.69 1.77 24.38
N LEU A 231 -12.94 2.44 23.49
CA LEU A 231 -13.09 2.45 22.03
C LEU A 231 -14.41 3.06 21.52
N LYS A 232 -15.25 3.60 22.40
CA LYS A 232 -16.58 4.13 22.07
C LYS A 232 -16.63 5.64 22.21
N THR A 233 -16.14 6.16 23.33
CA THR A 233 -16.08 7.58 23.60
C THR A 233 -14.67 8.08 23.34
N TRP A 234 -14.55 9.09 22.47
CA TRP A 234 -13.28 9.64 22.04
C TRP A 234 -13.13 11.07 22.54
N THR A 235 -11.99 11.35 23.17
CA THR A 235 -11.61 12.70 23.60
C THR A 235 -10.62 13.23 22.58
N HIS A 236 -10.97 14.33 21.95
CA HIS A 236 -10.10 14.98 20.98
C HIS A 236 -8.79 15.40 21.62
N GLY A 237 -7.70 15.07 20.93
CA GLY A 237 -6.39 15.60 21.22
C GLY A 237 -6.12 16.86 20.40
N GLY A 238 -4.98 16.87 19.72
CA GLY A 238 -4.58 17.93 18.81
C GLY A 238 -3.91 17.36 17.56
N VAL A 239 -3.05 18.16 16.95
CA VAL A 239 -2.26 17.73 15.79
C VAL A 239 -1.08 16.89 16.28
N ALA A 240 -0.99 15.62 15.84
CA ALA A 240 0.15 14.75 16.09
C ALA A 240 1.34 15.12 15.21
N VAL A 241 1.11 15.29 13.90
CA VAL A 241 2.13 15.74 12.93
C VAL A 241 1.53 16.74 11.94
N LYS A 242 2.23 17.87 11.76
CA LYS A 242 1.81 19.00 10.88
C LYS A 242 2.27 18.83 9.42
N THR A 243 2.35 17.59 8.95
CA THR A 243 2.62 17.30 7.55
C THR A 243 1.30 17.03 6.84
N ARG A 244 1.15 17.64 5.68
CA ARG A 244 0.00 17.41 4.81
C ARG A 244 0.10 15.99 4.25
N GLY A 245 -0.90 15.16 4.49
CA GLY A 245 -0.92 13.76 4.05
C GLY A 245 -2.16 13.01 4.52
N GLU A 246 -2.10 11.69 4.44
CA GLU A 246 -3.19 10.78 4.85
C GLU A 246 -2.65 9.39 5.22
N GLY A 247 -3.53 8.46 5.57
CA GLY A 247 -3.13 7.09 5.90
C GLY A 247 -2.08 6.94 6.98
N PRO A 248 -2.25 7.54 8.18
CA PRO A 248 -1.38 7.23 9.29
C PRO A 248 -1.45 5.73 9.60
N GLN A 249 -0.30 5.12 9.88
CA GLN A 249 -0.20 3.79 10.45
C GLN A 249 0.79 3.79 11.60
N ILE A 250 0.42 3.11 12.69
CA ILE A 250 1.19 3.09 13.94
C ILE A 250 1.67 1.68 14.23
N ILE A 251 2.98 1.51 14.42
CA ILE A 251 3.58 0.23 14.82
C ILE A 251 4.63 0.43 15.90
N GLU A 252 4.94 -0.63 16.65
CA GLU A 252 6.10 -0.70 17.51
C GLU A 252 7.16 -1.63 16.90
N TRP A 253 8.36 -1.13 16.63
CA TRP A 253 9.47 -1.94 16.11
C TRP A 253 10.83 -1.31 16.43
N GLN A 254 11.84 -2.13 16.71
CA GLN A 254 13.20 -1.69 17.06
C GLN A 254 13.25 -0.70 18.24
N GLY A 255 12.34 -0.88 19.21
CA GLY A 255 12.24 -0.05 20.42
C GLY A 255 11.69 1.35 20.18
N TRP A 256 11.01 1.61 19.06
CA TRP A 256 10.34 2.87 18.76
C TRP A 256 8.89 2.62 18.38
N TYR A 257 8.03 3.57 18.70
CA TYR A 257 6.77 3.73 18.00
C TYR A 257 7.03 4.47 16.70
N TRP A 258 6.46 4.01 15.61
CA TRP A 258 6.55 4.61 14.29
C TRP A 258 5.18 5.10 13.86
N LEU A 259 5.14 6.30 13.28
CA LEU A 259 4.00 6.80 12.52
C LEU A 259 4.45 6.93 11.06
N ILE A 260 3.80 6.18 10.19
CA ILE A 260 4.05 6.19 8.74
C ILE A 260 2.79 6.75 8.08
N LEU A 261 2.92 7.69 7.15
CA LEU A 261 1.78 8.29 6.45
C LEU A 261 2.09 8.52 4.97
N ASP A 262 1.08 8.56 4.11
CA ASP A 262 1.22 9.02 2.74
C ASP A 262 1.32 10.55 2.71
N ALA A 263 2.52 11.07 2.45
CA ALA A 263 2.78 12.51 2.41
C ALA A 263 2.53 13.11 1.00
N TRP A 264 1.95 12.32 0.09
CA TRP A 264 1.84 12.59 -1.35
C TRP A 264 3.19 12.87 -2.05
N ASP A 265 4.27 12.54 -1.36
CA ASP A 265 5.66 12.62 -1.82
C ASP A 265 6.47 11.41 -1.32
N GLY A 266 5.85 10.24 -1.41
CA GLY A 266 6.27 9.03 -0.71
C GLY A 266 5.72 9.01 0.72
N LEU A 267 6.21 8.06 1.51
CA LEU A 267 5.75 7.83 2.87
C LEU A 267 6.58 8.65 3.86
N GLY A 268 5.93 9.60 4.54
CA GLY A 268 6.49 10.31 5.68
C GLY A 268 6.64 9.35 6.86
N VAL A 269 7.74 9.44 7.60
CA VAL A 269 8.03 8.55 8.72
C VAL A 269 8.42 9.36 9.94
N TYR A 270 7.85 9.03 11.08
CA TYR A 270 8.13 9.65 12.36
C TYR A 270 8.38 8.57 13.40
N ARG A 271 9.23 8.86 14.39
CA ARG A 271 9.43 7.98 15.54
C ARG A 271 9.10 8.68 16.85
N SER A 272 8.68 7.90 17.83
CA SER A 272 8.35 8.38 19.16
C SER A 272 8.71 7.35 20.24
N LYS A 273 8.91 7.82 21.47
CA LYS A 273 9.02 6.98 22.68
C LYS A 273 7.73 6.96 23.52
N ASP A 274 6.81 7.88 23.26
CA ASP A 274 5.66 8.16 24.12
C ASP A 274 4.33 8.34 23.36
N LEU A 275 4.32 8.07 22.04
CA LEU A 275 3.20 8.23 21.11
C LEU A 275 2.65 9.67 21.03
N THR A 276 3.38 10.66 21.53
CA THR A 276 2.95 12.06 21.63
C THR A 276 3.96 13.00 21.01
N THR A 277 5.25 12.81 21.31
CA THR A 277 6.35 13.59 20.75
C THR A 277 6.93 12.84 19.56
N TRP A 278 6.83 13.42 18.37
CA TRP A 278 7.24 12.79 17.12
C TRP A 278 8.49 13.47 16.53
N GLU A 279 9.52 12.67 16.28
CA GLU A 279 10.71 13.09 15.53
C GLU A 279 10.57 12.64 14.07
N HIS A 280 10.65 13.60 13.15
CA HIS A 280 10.51 13.33 11.72
C HIS A 280 11.78 12.73 11.12
N GLN A 281 11.64 11.65 10.36
CA GLN A 281 12.71 11.09 9.57
C GLN A 281 13.14 12.10 8.48
N PRO A 282 14.45 12.26 8.21
CA PRO A 282 14.93 13.25 7.23
C PRO A 282 14.48 13.04 5.78
N TYR A 283 14.00 11.84 5.43
CA TYR A 283 13.56 11.49 4.08
C TYR A 283 12.32 10.59 4.10
N ASN A 284 11.49 10.74 3.08
CA ASN A 284 10.33 9.89 2.86
C ASN A 284 10.75 8.55 2.25
N LEU A 285 10.15 7.45 2.72
CA LEU A 285 10.29 6.14 2.09
C LEU A 285 9.53 6.14 0.76
N LEU A 286 9.99 5.33 -0.20
CA LEU A 286 9.25 5.07 -1.45
C LEU A 286 8.87 6.33 -2.26
N LYS A 287 9.60 7.44 -2.06
CA LYS A 287 9.40 8.70 -2.78
C LYS A 287 9.76 8.60 -4.26
N GLN A 288 10.79 7.83 -4.59
CA GLN A 288 11.22 7.62 -5.96
C GLN A 288 10.50 6.41 -6.56
N PRO A 289 9.98 6.51 -7.80
CA PRO A 289 9.51 5.36 -8.56
C PRO A 289 10.52 4.22 -8.61
N GLY A 290 10.05 2.98 -8.57
CA GLY A 290 10.87 1.80 -8.82
C GLY A 290 11.03 1.49 -10.31
N ARG A 291 11.71 0.38 -10.60
CA ARG A 291 11.97 -0.09 -11.98
C ARG A 291 11.03 -1.20 -12.45
N ALA A 292 10.56 -2.02 -11.51
CA ALA A 292 9.62 -3.12 -11.80
C ALA A 292 8.35 -2.59 -12.45
N LEU A 293 7.80 -3.31 -13.42
CA LEU A 293 6.74 -2.82 -14.32
C LEU A 293 5.54 -2.21 -13.56
N THR A 294 5.11 -2.87 -12.49
CA THR A 294 3.94 -2.48 -11.68
C THR A 294 4.28 -1.68 -10.41
N ASP A 295 5.53 -1.21 -10.28
CA ASP A 295 6.03 -0.44 -9.13
C ASP A 295 6.77 0.84 -9.60
N ARG A 296 6.16 1.58 -10.53
CA ARG A 296 6.74 2.77 -11.20
C ARG A 296 6.14 4.10 -10.76
N ALA A 297 5.49 4.13 -9.60
CA ALA A 297 5.02 5.35 -8.97
C ALA A 297 5.52 5.44 -7.52
N LYS A 298 5.22 6.55 -6.85
CA LYS A 298 5.49 6.69 -5.41
C LYS A 298 4.66 5.65 -4.65
N GLY A 299 5.19 5.14 -3.53
CA GLY A 299 4.38 4.34 -2.62
C GLY A 299 3.32 5.21 -1.95
N GLY A 300 2.06 4.76 -1.96
CA GLY A 300 0.94 5.40 -1.25
C GLY A 300 0.57 4.69 0.04
N HIS A 301 -0.50 5.14 0.69
CA HIS A 301 -1.08 4.64 1.96
C HIS A 301 -0.70 3.18 2.25
N ALA A 302 0.03 2.99 3.34
CA ALA A 302 0.69 1.74 3.66
C ALA A 302 0.20 1.14 4.98
N ASP A 303 0.33 -0.17 5.06
CA ASP A 303 0.28 -0.93 6.30
C ASP A 303 1.62 -1.61 6.56
N VAL A 304 1.90 -1.92 7.82
CA VAL A 304 3.12 -2.61 8.24
C VAL A 304 2.79 -3.76 9.16
N VAL A 305 3.29 -4.94 8.80
CA VAL A 305 3.25 -6.12 9.67
C VAL A 305 4.65 -6.35 10.24
N VAL A 306 4.76 -6.24 11.56
CA VAL A 306 5.93 -6.73 12.31
C VAL A 306 5.76 -8.24 12.51
N SER A 307 6.72 -9.02 12.03
CA SER A 307 6.69 -10.49 12.03
C SER A 307 8.00 -11.03 12.60
N GLY A 308 7.97 -11.44 13.87
CA GLY A 308 9.18 -11.78 14.62
C GLY A 308 10.09 -10.58 14.78
N ASP A 309 11.32 -10.67 14.29
CA ASP A 309 12.31 -9.60 14.30
C ASP A 309 12.27 -8.70 13.05
N ARG A 310 11.48 -9.08 12.03
CA ARG A 310 11.37 -8.40 10.74
C ARG A 310 10.11 -7.54 10.67
N ALA A 311 10.09 -6.58 9.74
CA ALA A 311 8.90 -5.78 9.46
C ALA A 311 8.71 -5.64 7.94
N PHE A 312 7.46 -5.74 7.49
CA PHE A 312 7.11 -5.72 6.07
C PHE A 312 6.12 -4.58 5.80
N LEU A 313 6.49 -3.70 4.89
CA LEU A 313 5.69 -2.55 4.45
C LEU A 313 4.89 -2.94 3.22
N PHE A 314 3.57 -2.98 3.36
CA PHE A 314 2.61 -3.20 2.29
C PHE A 314 2.07 -1.85 1.83
N TYR A 315 2.18 -1.55 0.54
CA TYR A 315 1.81 -0.23 0.01
C TYR A 315 1.16 -0.36 -1.35
N PHE A 316 0.27 0.56 -1.70
CA PHE A 316 -0.30 0.59 -3.04
C PHE A 316 0.53 1.44 -4.00
N VAL A 317 0.44 1.12 -5.30
CA VAL A 317 1.10 1.87 -6.37
C VAL A 317 0.13 2.05 -7.53
N GLN A 318 -0.04 3.29 -7.98
CA GLN A 318 -0.78 3.59 -9.21
C GLN A 318 -0.04 3.03 -10.43
N GLN A 319 -0.77 2.44 -11.36
CA GLN A 319 -0.22 1.81 -12.54
C GLN A 319 -0.02 2.82 -13.67
N GLY A 320 0.99 2.59 -14.50
CA GLY A 320 1.35 3.50 -15.59
C GLY A 320 2.61 3.07 -16.33
N GLY A 321 2.61 3.27 -17.64
CA GLY A 321 3.74 2.94 -18.51
C GLY A 321 3.82 1.47 -18.94
N GLU A 322 2.82 0.65 -18.58
CA GLU A 322 2.59 -0.65 -19.19
C GLU A 322 2.15 -0.51 -20.66
N PRO A 323 2.46 -1.50 -21.54
CA PRO A 323 2.03 -1.47 -22.94
C PRO A 323 0.52 -1.25 -23.12
N GLU A 324 -0.29 -1.86 -22.26
CA GLU A 324 -1.75 -1.76 -22.25
C GLU A 324 -2.24 -0.33 -21.98
N ALA A 325 -1.47 0.43 -21.19
CA ALA A 325 -1.76 1.83 -20.88
C ALA A 325 -1.80 2.72 -22.13
N ALA A 326 -1.09 2.34 -23.20
CA ALA A 326 -1.07 3.10 -24.45
C ALA A 326 -2.45 3.13 -25.14
N SER A 327 -3.28 2.11 -24.88
CA SER A 327 -4.62 1.98 -25.46
C SER A 327 -5.77 2.26 -24.49
N ASP A 328 -5.47 2.46 -23.19
CA ASP A 328 -6.46 2.68 -22.16
C ASP A 328 -6.18 4.01 -21.41
N PRO A 329 -6.93 5.10 -21.71
CA PRO A 329 -6.73 6.39 -21.04
C PRO A 329 -7.09 6.36 -19.54
N THR A 330 -7.76 5.31 -19.08
CA THR A 330 -8.13 5.09 -17.67
C THR A 330 -7.10 4.26 -16.91
N TRP A 331 -6.03 3.79 -17.56
CA TRP A 331 -5.04 2.89 -16.97
C TRP A 331 -4.43 3.40 -15.65
N GLN A 332 -4.19 4.70 -15.57
CA GLN A 332 -3.66 5.37 -14.38
C GLN A 332 -4.58 5.36 -13.15
N ARG A 333 -5.82 4.89 -13.28
CA ARG A 333 -6.74 4.66 -12.15
C ARG A 333 -6.45 3.34 -11.43
N ARG A 334 -5.77 2.42 -12.11
CA ARG A 334 -5.49 1.08 -11.58
C ARG A 334 -4.43 1.16 -10.52
N SER A 335 -4.57 0.33 -9.50
CA SER A 335 -3.59 0.21 -8.43
C SER A 335 -3.42 -1.22 -7.99
N VAL A 336 -2.20 -1.53 -7.57
CA VAL A 336 -1.79 -2.84 -7.05
C VAL A 336 -1.14 -2.67 -5.69
N ILE A 337 -1.16 -3.74 -4.90
CA ILE A 337 -0.40 -3.80 -3.65
C ILE A 337 0.98 -4.38 -3.93
N GLN A 338 2.00 -3.77 -3.33
CA GLN A 338 3.40 -4.19 -3.33
C GLN A 338 3.85 -4.43 -1.89
N VAL A 339 5.03 -5.03 -1.75
CA VAL A 339 5.68 -5.22 -0.45
C VAL A 339 7.17 -4.87 -0.54
N ALA A 340 7.67 -4.22 0.51
CA ALA A 340 9.08 -4.03 0.77
C ALA A 340 9.39 -4.50 2.20
N GLU A 341 10.56 -5.07 2.43
CA GLU A 341 11.03 -5.28 3.79
C GLU A 341 11.58 -3.97 4.36
N LEU A 342 11.19 -3.65 5.59
CA LEU A 342 11.74 -2.52 6.31
C LEU A 342 13.09 -2.91 6.92
N GLY A 343 14.11 -2.12 6.63
CA GLY A 343 15.38 -2.14 7.36
C GLY A 343 15.43 -1.06 8.42
N PHE A 344 16.26 -1.26 9.44
CA PHE A 344 16.55 -0.26 10.47
C PHE A 344 18.03 0.09 10.45
N LYS A 345 18.35 1.35 10.13
CA LYS A 345 19.72 1.82 9.97
C LYS A 345 19.87 3.24 10.52
N ASP A 346 20.92 3.46 11.29
CA ASP A 346 21.26 4.76 11.89
C ASP A 346 20.07 5.40 12.65
N GLY A 347 19.25 4.55 13.27
CA GLY A 347 18.06 4.95 14.03
C GLY A 347 16.80 5.18 13.20
N TRP A 348 16.81 4.97 11.88
CA TRP A 348 15.72 5.28 10.97
C TRP A 348 15.28 4.08 10.14
N LEU A 349 14.05 4.15 9.60
CA LEU A 349 13.54 3.14 8.70
C LEU A 349 14.13 3.31 7.30
N THR A 350 14.29 2.20 6.61
CA THR A 350 14.70 2.11 5.20
C THR A 350 13.76 1.14 4.49
N ALA A 351 13.52 1.38 3.21
CA ALA A 351 12.73 0.49 2.36
C ALA A 351 13.34 0.47 0.96
N ASP A 352 14.00 -0.63 0.60
CA ASP A 352 14.53 -0.83 -0.74
C ASP A 352 13.55 -1.68 -1.55
N ARG A 353 12.69 -0.99 -2.31
CA ARG A 353 11.70 -1.65 -3.20
C ARG A 353 12.33 -2.41 -4.36
N GLU A 354 13.62 -2.28 -4.61
CA GLU A 354 14.30 -3.01 -5.68
C GLU A 354 14.77 -4.40 -5.21
N GLN A 355 14.90 -4.61 -3.90
CA GLN A 355 15.24 -5.93 -3.37
C GLN A 355 14.10 -6.92 -3.61
N PRO A 356 14.42 -8.18 -3.93
CA PRO A 356 13.48 -9.28 -3.74
C PRO A 356 13.13 -9.40 -2.25
N VAL A 357 11.88 -9.74 -1.97
CA VAL A 357 11.37 -9.84 -0.60
C VAL A 357 10.90 -11.26 -0.35
N ASP A 358 11.56 -11.98 0.54
CA ASP A 358 11.06 -13.24 1.07
C ASP A 358 10.12 -12.96 2.24
N VAL A 359 8.86 -12.66 1.92
CA VAL A 359 7.81 -12.39 2.90
C VAL A 359 7.54 -13.66 3.70
N ARG A 360 7.65 -13.54 5.03
CA ARG A 360 7.42 -14.63 5.98
C ARG A 360 6.65 -14.08 7.18
N LEU A 361 5.36 -13.90 6.99
CA LEU A 361 4.47 -13.47 8.05
C LEU A 361 4.16 -14.65 8.97
N LEU A 362 4.55 -14.53 10.24
CA LEU A 362 4.36 -15.52 11.29
C LEU A 362 3.06 -15.24 12.03
N PRO A 363 2.25 -16.26 12.35
CA PRO A 363 1.14 -16.08 13.30
C PRO A 363 1.63 -15.34 14.57
N PRO A 364 0.93 -14.28 15.01
CA PRO A 364 1.35 -13.43 16.12
C PRO A 364 1.32 -14.13 17.48
#